data_AF-A0A957LD83-F1
#
_entry.id   AF-A0A957LD83-F1
#
_cell.length_a   1.000
_cell.length_b   1.000
_cell.length_c   1.000
_cell.angle_alpha   90.00
_cell.angle_beta   90.00
_cell.angle_gamma   90.00
#
_symmetry.space_group_name_H-M   'P 1'
#
loop_
_entity.id
_entity.type
_entity.pdbx_description
1 polymer ?
#
loop_
_entity_poly.entity_id
_entity_poly.type
_entity_poly.pdbx_seq_one_letter_code
_entity_poly.pdbx_strand_id
1 'polypeptide(L)'
;MKEVALGVIGGSGLYNMDGLTDVEERVIDTPFGTPSDALVIGTLHGRRVAFLPRHGRGHRLNPSEVPYRANIYALKSLGVKYIVSVNACGSLQEEYAPGHIVVPNQLVDFTKGLRPASFFEEGLVVHISVADPFDAAVNGAIYQAVQAVGGTAHEGAGFVIIEGPRFSTRG
;
A
#
# COMPACT_ATOMS: atom_id res chain seq x y z
N MET A 1 -16.82 9.28 -16.03
CA MET A 1 -16.21 9.59 -14.72
C MET A 1 -14.82 10.16 -14.95
N LYS A 2 -14.38 11.15 -14.17
CA LYS A 2 -12.97 11.58 -14.21
C LYS A 2 -12.09 10.40 -13.80
N GLU A 3 -11.02 10.16 -14.54
CA GLU A 3 -10.11 9.04 -14.34
C GLU A 3 -9.43 9.11 -12.96
N VAL A 4 -9.46 8.02 -12.20
CA VAL A 4 -8.75 7.89 -10.92
C VAL A 4 -7.43 7.17 -11.19
N ALA A 5 -6.38 7.91 -11.54
CA ALA A 5 -5.11 7.29 -11.95
C ALA A 5 -4.26 6.82 -10.75
N LEU A 6 -4.39 7.46 -9.59
CA LEU A 6 -3.60 7.21 -8.38
C LEU A 6 -4.46 6.63 -7.26
N GLY A 7 -4.02 5.52 -6.70
CA GLY A 7 -4.53 4.92 -5.47
C GLY A 7 -3.53 5.08 -4.32
N VAL A 8 -4.01 5.37 -3.13
CA VAL A 8 -3.22 5.43 -1.89
C VAL A 8 -3.75 4.39 -0.92
N ILE A 9 -2.88 3.46 -0.49
CA ILE A 9 -3.20 2.50 0.55
C ILE A 9 -2.57 2.97 1.86
N GLY A 10 -3.42 3.43 2.79
CA GLY A 10 -2.99 3.95 4.09
C GLY A 10 -2.79 2.84 5.11
N GLY A 11 -1.61 2.80 5.74
CA GLY A 11 -1.31 1.89 6.83
C GLY A 11 -1.68 2.42 8.21
N SER A 12 -1.07 1.83 9.24
CA SER A 12 -1.17 2.32 10.62
C SER A 12 -0.85 3.81 10.71
N GLY A 13 -1.78 4.58 11.26
CA GLY A 13 -1.64 6.04 11.41
C GLY A 13 -2.14 6.87 10.22
N LEU A 14 -2.51 6.26 9.10
CA LEU A 14 -3.09 6.96 7.95
C LEU A 14 -4.45 6.32 7.60
N TYR A 15 -5.51 6.81 8.22
CA TYR A 15 -6.87 6.27 8.09
C TYR A 15 -7.80 7.13 7.24
N ASN A 16 -7.39 8.36 6.95
CA ASN A 16 -8.04 9.31 6.06
C ASN A 16 -6.96 10.08 5.29
N MET A 17 -7.36 10.80 4.24
CA MET A 17 -6.47 11.70 3.51
C MET A 17 -7.01 13.12 3.61
N ASP A 18 -6.41 13.91 4.48
CA ASP A 18 -6.79 15.30 4.70
C ASP A 18 -6.57 16.11 3.41
N GLY A 19 -7.41 17.13 3.19
CA GLY A 19 -7.34 17.99 2.00
C GLY A 19 -8.04 17.45 0.75
N LEU A 20 -8.67 16.27 0.83
CA LEU A 20 -9.56 15.80 -0.23
C LEU A 20 -10.83 16.65 -0.33
N THR A 21 -11.17 17.07 -1.55
CA THR A 21 -12.48 17.69 -1.89
C THR A 21 -13.32 16.74 -2.73
N ASP A 22 -14.61 17.07 -2.93
CA ASP A 22 -15.55 16.30 -3.75
C ASP A 22 -15.59 14.80 -3.38
N VAL A 23 -15.57 14.52 -2.07
CA VAL A 23 -15.39 13.17 -1.56
C VAL A 23 -16.63 12.32 -1.83
N GLU A 24 -16.42 11.11 -2.35
CA GLU A 24 -17.42 10.05 -2.43
C GLU A 24 -16.83 8.75 -1.85
N GLU A 25 -17.66 7.95 -1.17
CA GLU A 25 -17.29 6.60 -0.76
C GLU A 25 -17.87 5.59 -1.76
N ARG A 26 -17.09 4.58 -2.13
CA ARG A 26 -17.56 3.48 -2.97
C ARG A 26 -17.17 2.13 -2.39
N VAL A 27 -18.19 1.32 -2.14
CA VAL A 27 -18.03 -0.11 -1.89
C VAL A 27 -17.95 -0.80 -3.24
N ILE A 28 -16.89 -1.59 -3.44
CA ILE A 28 -16.64 -2.30 -4.69
C ILE A 28 -16.71 -3.78 -4.40
N ASP A 29 -17.64 -4.46 -5.08
CA ASP A 29 -17.71 -5.91 -5.06
C ASP A 29 -16.55 -6.49 -5.86
N THR A 30 -15.85 -7.46 -5.27
CA THR A 30 -14.75 -8.14 -5.94
C THR A 30 -14.94 -9.65 -5.90
N PRO A 31 -14.40 -10.39 -6.88
CA PRO A 31 -14.39 -11.86 -6.83
C PRO A 31 -13.61 -12.43 -5.63
N PHE A 32 -12.82 -11.60 -4.93
CA PHE A 32 -11.95 -12.00 -3.84
C PHE A 32 -12.50 -11.59 -2.47
N GLY A 33 -13.79 -11.28 -2.39
CA GLY A 33 -14.46 -10.79 -1.19
C GLY A 33 -14.49 -9.26 -1.09
N THR A 34 -14.79 -8.76 0.10
CA THR A 34 -14.90 -7.32 0.35
C THR A 34 -13.51 -6.72 0.61
N PRO A 35 -13.19 -5.53 0.07
CA PRO A 35 -11.99 -4.79 0.46
C PRO A 35 -11.97 -4.45 1.96
N SER A 36 -10.84 -3.98 2.46
CA SER A 36 -10.66 -3.59 3.86
C SER A 36 -11.70 -2.56 4.33
N ASP A 37 -12.15 -1.69 3.43
CA ASP A 37 -13.20 -0.70 3.65
C ASP A 37 -13.75 -0.19 2.31
N ALA A 38 -14.73 0.71 2.35
CA ALA A 38 -15.09 1.51 1.19
C ALA A 38 -13.88 2.34 0.69
N LEU A 39 -13.72 2.45 -0.63
CA LEU A 39 -12.72 3.32 -1.21
C LEU A 39 -13.22 4.77 -1.11
N VAL A 40 -12.40 5.63 -0.54
CA VAL A 40 -12.66 7.07 -0.45
C VAL A 40 -12.06 7.71 -1.70
N ILE A 41 -12.90 8.24 -2.59
CA ILE A 41 -12.46 8.88 -3.82
C ILE A 41 -12.66 10.38 -3.67
N GLY A 42 -11.59 11.14 -3.85
CA GLY A 42 -11.58 12.58 -3.66
C GLY A 42 -10.73 13.30 -4.69
N THR A 43 -10.73 14.62 -4.65
CA THR A 43 -9.85 15.47 -5.45
C THR A 43 -8.79 16.11 -4.56
N LEU A 44 -7.52 15.88 -4.90
CA LEU A 44 -6.36 16.48 -4.24
C LEU A 44 -5.58 17.28 -5.27
N HIS A 45 -5.39 18.59 -5.02
CA HIS A 45 -4.69 19.50 -5.94
C HIS A 45 -5.14 19.36 -7.42
N GLY A 46 -6.46 19.25 -7.63
CA GLY A 46 -7.06 19.14 -8.96
C GLY A 46 -7.02 17.74 -9.60
N ARG A 47 -6.47 16.73 -8.93
CA ARG A 47 -6.45 15.34 -9.42
C ARG A 47 -7.35 14.41 -8.62
N ARG A 48 -8.04 13.49 -9.29
CA ARG A 48 -8.86 12.46 -8.63
C ARG A 48 -7.96 11.34 -8.08
N VAL A 49 -8.11 11.02 -6.80
CA VAL A 49 -7.32 10.02 -6.07
C VAL A 49 -8.27 9.09 -5.34
N ALA A 50 -7.97 7.78 -5.33
CA ALA A 50 -8.62 6.81 -4.46
C ALA A 50 -7.76 6.56 -3.22
N PHE A 51 -8.39 6.49 -2.06
CA PHE A 51 -7.76 6.16 -0.79
C PHE A 51 -8.43 4.94 -0.17
N LEU A 52 -7.63 4.04 0.38
CA LEU A 52 -8.10 2.83 1.06
C LEU A 52 -7.30 2.60 2.36
N PRO A 53 -7.94 2.63 3.54
CA PRO A 53 -7.26 2.24 4.77
C PRO A 53 -7.03 0.71 4.80
N ARG A 54 -5.78 0.28 4.81
CA ARG A 54 -5.37 -1.13 4.73
C ARG A 54 -6.00 -1.98 5.83
N HIS A 55 -6.09 -1.44 7.04
CA HIS A 55 -6.62 -2.13 8.22
C HIS A 55 -8.12 -1.88 8.45
N GLY A 56 -8.79 -1.21 7.51
CA GLY A 56 -10.14 -0.68 7.68
C GLY A 56 -10.19 0.50 8.65
N ARG A 57 -11.30 1.26 8.62
CA ARG A 57 -11.58 2.27 9.66
C ARG A 57 -11.61 1.62 11.04
N GLY A 58 -11.02 2.29 12.03
CA GLY A 58 -10.86 1.76 13.39
C GLY A 58 -9.74 0.73 13.54
N HIS A 59 -8.94 0.46 12.50
CA HIS A 59 -7.79 -0.45 12.55
C HIS A 59 -8.18 -1.87 13.02
N ARG A 60 -9.23 -2.43 12.42
CA ARG A 60 -9.88 -3.67 12.86
C ARG A 60 -9.26 -4.95 12.30
N LEU A 61 -8.49 -4.86 11.20
CA LEU A 61 -7.88 -6.01 10.54
C LEU A 61 -6.42 -6.15 10.95
N ASN A 62 -6.01 -7.32 11.44
CA ASN A 62 -4.59 -7.60 11.61
C ASN A 62 -3.91 -7.84 10.24
N PRO A 63 -2.56 -7.75 10.15
CA PRO A 63 -1.86 -7.88 8.86
C PRO A 63 -2.13 -9.17 8.07
N SER A 64 -2.38 -10.30 8.75
CA SER A 64 -2.68 -11.59 8.12
C SER A 64 -4.11 -11.66 7.58
N GLU A 65 -5.02 -10.86 8.12
CA GLU A 65 -6.45 -10.82 7.76
C GLU A 65 -6.78 -9.81 6.66
N VAL A 66 -5.82 -8.94 6.29
CA VAL A 66 -6.04 -7.92 5.27
C VAL A 66 -6.40 -8.61 3.94
N PRO A 67 -7.54 -8.26 3.30
CA PRO A 67 -7.97 -8.86 2.05
C PRO A 67 -7.22 -8.23 0.85
N TYR A 68 -5.90 -8.48 0.77
CA TYR A 68 -5.01 -7.86 -0.23
C TYR A 68 -5.51 -8.00 -1.67
N ARG A 69 -6.04 -9.17 -2.03
CA ARG A 69 -6.61 -9.41 -3.37
C ARG A 69 -7.81 -8.51 -3.65
N ALA A 70 -8.77 -8.42 -2.72
CA ALA A 70 -9.92 -7.55 -2.87
C ALA A 70 -9.50 -6.07 -2.95
N ASN A 71 -8.56 -5.65 -2.12
CA ASN A 71 -8.04 -4.27 -2.12
C ASN A 71 -7.44 -3.87 -3.48
N ILE A 72 -6.52 -4.70 -3.98
CA ILE A 72 -5.84 -4.44 -5.25
C ILE A 72 -6.80 -4.57 -6.43
N TYR A 73 -7.71 -5.55 -6.42
CA TYR A 73 -8.73 -5.71 -7.46
C TYR A 73 -9.68 -4.50 -7.50
N ALA A 74 -10.14 -4.03 -6.34
CA ALA A 74 -11.03 -2.87 -6.25
C ALA A 74 -10.39 -1.62 -6.85
N LEU A 75 -9.14 -1.32 -6.49
CA LEU A 75 -8.37 -0.21 -7.09
C LEU A 75 -8.23 -0.39 -8.61
N LYS A 76 -7.88 -1.61 -9.06
CA LYS A 76 -7.75 -1.91 -10.49
C LYS A 76 -9.07 -1.70 -11.25
N SER A 77 -10.19 -2.10 -10.68
CA SER A 77 -11.53 -1.95 -11.27
C SER A 77 -11.97 -0.47 -11.39
N LEU A 78 -11.44 0.42 -10.55
CA LEU A 78 -11.64 1.87 -10.67
C LEU A 78 -10.78 2.52 -11.77
N GLY A 79 -9.86 1.76 -12.38
CA GLY A 79 -8.92 2.29 -13.37
C GLY A 79 -7.63 2.87 -12.77
N VAL A 80 -7.33 2.58 -11.49
CA VAL A 80 -6.06 2.97 -10.87
C VAL A 80 -4.89 2.37 -11.65
N LYS A 81 -3.90 3.21 -11.95
CA LYS A 81 -2.67 2.85 -12.67
C LYS A 81 -1.46 2.79 -11.75
N TYR A 82 -1.42 3.64 -10.74
CA TYR A 82 -0.32 3.75 -9.79
C TYR A 82 -0.86 3.60 -8.36
N ILE A 83 -0.16 2.83 -7.53
CA ILE A 83 -0.50 2.66 -6.12
C ILE A 83 0.68 3.12 -5.28
N VAL A 84 0.41 4.00 -4.31
CA VAL A 84 1.36 4.38 -3.26
C VAL A 84 0.89 3.74 -1.96
N SER A 85 1.71 2.88 -1.38
CA SER A 85 1.40 2.20 -0.12
C SER A 85 2.22 2.82 1.02
N VAL A 86 1.54 3.38 2.01
CA VAL A 86 2.19 4.00 3.19
C VAL A 86 2.22 2.99 4.32
N ASN A 87 3.41 2.71 4.87
CA ASN A 87 3.62 1.64 5.85
C ASN A 87 4.42 2.19 7.04
N ALA A 88 3.95 1.90 8.26
CA ALA A 88 4.78 2.04 9.44
C ALA A 88 5.67 0.80 9.58
N CYS A 89 6.96 1.00 9.83
CA CYS A 89 7.93 -0.08 9.97
C CYS A 89 8.94 0.21 11.08
N GLY A 90 9.60 -0.84 11.57
CA GLY A 90 10.78 -0.72 12.44
C GLY A 90 12.05 -0.68 11.60
N SER A 91 13.02 0.13 12.04
CA SER A 91 14.34 0.17 11.41
C SER A 91 15.19 -1.03 11.84
N LEU A 92 16.02 -1.51 10.91
CA LEU A 92 17.07 -2.52 11.14
C LEU A 92 18.48 -1.96 10.92
N GLN A 93 18.62 -0.66 10.65
CA GLN A 93 19.90 0.02 10.40
C GLN A 93 19.92 1.39 11.08
N GLU A 94 21.05 1.77 11.67
CA GLU A 94 21.16 2.99 12.49
C GLU A 94 20.84 4.28 11.71
N GLU A 95 21.14 4.31 10.41
CA GLU A 95 20.88 5.46 9.53
C GLU A 95 19.38 5.76 9.30
N TYR A 96 18.51 4.77 9.46
CA TYR A 96 17.06 4.96 9.35
C TYR A 96 16.46 5.26 10.73
N ALA A 97 16.60 6.51 11.18
CA ALA A 97 16.04 6.96 12.45
C ALA A 97 14.50 7.05 12.41
N PRO A 98 13.81 6.93 13.57
CA PRO A 98 12.37 7.15 13.66
C PRO A 98 11.95 8.51 13.05
N GLY A 99 10.89 8.49 12.23
CA GLY A 99 10.39 9.66 11.52
C GLY A 99 11.02 9.88 10.14
N HIS A 100 12.12 9.19 9.80
CA HIS A 100 12.62 9.15 8.43
C HIS A 100 11.67 8.34 7.54
N ILE A 101 11.61 8.70 6.25
CA ILE A 101 10.91 7.92 5.23
C ILE A 101 11.93 7.10 4.44
N VAL A 102 11.62 5.84 4.20
CA VAL A 102 12.40 4.97 3.32
C VAL A 102 11.55 4.62 2.11
N VAL A 103 12.11 4.77 0.91
CA VAL A 103 11.51 4.33 -0.35
C VAL A 103 12.23 3.05 -0.78
N PRO A 104 11.70 1.86 -0.42
CA PRO A 104 12.37 0.60 -0.70
C PRO A 104 12.33 0.27 -2.19
N ASN A 105 13.35 -0.44 -2.66
CA ASN A 105 13.44 -0.95 -4.03
C ASN A 105 13.48 -2.48 -4.08
N GLN A 106 13.57 -3.15 -2.91
CA GLN A 106 13.60 -4.59 -2.78
C GLN A 106 12.76 -5.04 -1.59
N LEU A 107 12.36 -6.31 -1.58
CA LEU A 107 11.66 -6.91 -0.46
C LEU A 107 12.16 -8.32 -0.16
N VAL A 108 12.02 -8.72 1.09
CA VAL A 108 12.18 -10.11 1.53
C VAL A 108 10.88 -10.55 2.18
N ASP A 109 10.25 -11.56 1.61
CA ASP A 109 8.95 -12.07 2.06
C ASP A 109 9.14 -13.23 3.05
N PHE A 110 8.87 -12.99 4.33
CA PHE A 110 8.80 -14.00 5.40
C PHE A 110 7.36 -14.28 5.85
N THR A 111 6.37 -13.88 5.05
CA THR A 111 4.97 -14.24 5.28
C THR A 111 4.79 -15.76 5.18
N LYS A 112 3.78 -16.30 5.86
CA LYS A 112 3.61 -17.75 6.08
C LYS A 112 2.49 -18.37 5.25
N GLY A 113 2.01 -17.65 4.23
CA GLY A 113 0.93 -18.13 3.36
C GLY A 113 -0.45 -18.15 4.02
N LEU A 114 -0.64 -17.49 5.17
CA LEU A 114 -1.98 -17.27 5.74
C LEU A 114 -2.83 -16.36 4.85
N ARG A 115 -2.17 -15.55 4.02
CA ARG A 115 -2.77 -14.69 3.01
C ARG A 115 -2.52 -15.27 1.60
N PRO A 116 -3.53 -15.28 0.71
CA PRO A 116 -3.31 -15.62 -0.68
C PRO A 116 -2.37 -14.61 -1.37
N ALA A 117 -1.36 -15.11 -2.08
CA ALA A 117 -0.32 -14.29 -2.72
C ALA A 117 -0.52 -14.09 -4.24
N SER A 118 -1.57 -14.68 -4.84
CA SER A 118 -1.84 -14.64 -6.28
C SER A 118 -3.32 -14.43 -6.58
N PHE A 119 -3.60 -13.79 -7.72
CA PHE A 119 -4.94 -13.75 -8.32
C PHE A 119 -5.23 -14.96 -9.22
N PHE A 120 -4.19 -15.67 -9.63
CA PHE A 120 -4.26 -16.78 -10.55
C PHE A 120 -4.35 -18.06 -9.74
N GLU A 121 -5.57 -18.63 -9.72
CA GLU A 121 -5.94 -19.86 -9.02
C GLU A 121 -6.79 -20.72 -9.97
N GLU A 122 -7.31 -21.85 -9.49
CA GLU A 122 -8.33 -22.65 -10.17
C GLU A 122 -8.00 -23.05 -11.63
N GLY A 123 -6.75 -23.46 -11.85
CA GLY A 123 -6.31 -23.99 -13.15
C GLY A 123 -5.67 -22.96 -14.09
N LEU A 124 -5.51 -21.70 -13.66
CA LEU A 124 -4.71 -20.70 -14.37
C LEU A 124 -3.36 -20.49 -13.68
N VAL A 125 -2.27 -20.79 -14.38
CA VAL A 125 -0.90 -20.68 -13.86
C VAL A 125 -0.21 -19.46 -14.47
N VAL A 126 0.28 -18.56 -13.61
CA VAL A 126 1.04 -17.37 -14.01
C VAL A 126 2.24 -17.17 -13.11
N HIS A 127 3.39 -16.87 -13.71
CA HIS A 127 4.62 -16.52 -13.00
C HIS A 127 4.99 -15.07 -13.36
N ILE A 128 4.83 -14.16 -12.40
CA ILE A 128 5.29 -12.78 -12.56
C ILE A 128 6.74 -12.66 -12.11
N SER A 129 7.53 -11.85 -12.81
CA SER A 129 8.84 -11.45 -12.30
C SER A 129 8.65 -10.49 -11.14
N VAL A 130 9.40 -10.72 -10.07
CA VAL A 130 9.52 -9.82 -8.92
C VAL A 130 10.97 -9.43 -8.67
N ALA A 131 11.82 -9.52 -9.72
CA ALA A 131 13.21 -9.10 -9.66
C ALA A 131 13.32 -7.63 -9.20
N ASP A 132 12.43 -6.78 -9.72
CA ASP A 132 12.23 -5.39 -9.31
C ASP A 132 10.77 -5.21 -8.87
N PRO A 133 10.46 -5.35 -7.57
CA PRO A 133 9.07 -5.41 -7.09
C PRO A 133 8.39 -4.04 -7.01
N PHE A 134 9.12 -2.94 -7.23
CA PHE A 134 8.61 -1.57 -7.19
C PHE A 134 8.91 -0.82 -8.48
N ASP A 135 8.01 0.07 -8.90
CA ASP A 135 8.20 0.92 -10.06
C ASP A 135 9.20 2.04 -9.73
N ALA A 136 10.34 2.05 -10.44
CA ALA A 136 11.43 3.00 -10.19
C ALA A 136 11.01 4.47 -10.41
N ALA A 137 10.13 4.75 -11.37
CA ALA A 137 9.70 6.12 -11.65
C ALA A 137 8.75 6.63 -10.55
N VAL A 138 7.84 5.78 -10.06
CA VAL A 138 6.97 6.11 -8.93
C VAL A 138 7.80 6.30 -7.65
N ASN A 139 8.76 5.41 -7.37
CA ASN A 139 9.66 5.53 -6.23
C ASN A 139 10.46 6.85 -6.26
N GLY A 140 11.06 7.18 -7.42
CA GLY A 140 11.77 8.44 -7.59
C GLY A 140 10.87 9.66 -7.35
N ALA A 141 9.62 9.64 -7.83
CA ALA A 141 8.66 10.71 -7.58
C ALA A 141 8.30 10.85 -6.08
N ILE A 142 8.14 9.74 -5.35
CA ILE A 142 7.88 9.75 -3.91
C ILE A 142 9.08 10.33 -3.16
N TYR A 143 10.30 9.87 -3.46
CA TYR A 143 11.52 10.36 -2.83
C TYR A 143 11.66 11.88 -2.97
N GLN A 144 11.51 12.39 -4.19
CA GLN A 144 11.56 13.83 -4.47
C GLN A 144 10.42 14.59 -3.76
N ALA A 145 9.21 14.02 -3.69
CA ALA A 145 8.10 14.65 -3.00
C ALA A 145 8.34 14.80 -1.49
N VAL A 146 8.94 13.79 -0.83
CA VAL A 146 9.28 13.85 0.60
C VAL A 146 10.35 14.93 0.85
N GLN A 147 11.38 15.00 0.00
CA GLN A 147 12.42 16.02 0.12
C GLN A 147 11.88 17.43 -0.09
N ALA A 148 10.98 17.61 -1.06
CA ALA A 148 10.38 18.91 -1.38
C ALA A 148 9.58 19.51 -0.22
N VAL A 149 9.03 18.67 0.67
CA VAL A 149 8.33 19.11 1.89
C VAL A 149 9.24 19.16 3.12
N GLY A 150 10.55 18.99 2.96
CA GLY A 150 11.56 19.07 4.01
C GLY A 150 11.71 17.79 4.85
N GLY A 151 11.13 16.67 4.42
CA GLY A 151 11.28 15.39 5.10
C GLY A 151 12.62 14.71 4.79
N THR A 152 13.16 13.97 5.77
CA THR A 152 14.33 13.11 5.56
C THR A 152 13.91 11.82 4.86
N ALA A 153 14.41 11.59 3.65
CA ALA A 153 14.12 10.42 2.84
C ALA A 153 15.38 9.62 2.49
N HIS A 154 15.25 8.30 2.48
CA HIS A 154 16.27 7.35 2.04
C HIS A 154 15.74 6.60 0.81
N GLU A 155 16.58 6.48 -0.22
CA GLU A 155 16.24 5.77 -1.44
C GLU A 155 17.01 4.45 -1.51
N GLY A 156 16.32 3.37 -1.88
CA GLY A 156 16.96 2.08 -2.13
C GLY A 156 17.30 1.32 -0.86
N ALA A 157 16.32 0.59 -0.32
CA ALA A 157 16.49 -0.31 0.80
C ALA A 157 15.71 -1.61 0.60
N GLY A 158 16.18 -2.69 1.26
CA GLY A 158 15.45 -3.94 1.37
C GLY A 158 14.37 -3.86 2.45
N PHE A 159 13.14 -4.20 2.10
CA PHE A 159 12.01 -4.21 3.03
C PHE A 159 11.64 -5.64 3.45
N VAL A 160 11.86 -5.98 4.72
CA VAL A 160 11.54 -7.30 5.26
C VAL A 160 10.10 -7.32 5.75
N ILE A 161 9.29 -8.22 5.20
CA ILE A 161 7.88 -8.38 5.55
C ILE A 161 7.72 -9.68 6.33
N ILE A 162 7.26 -9.58 7.58
CA ILE A 162 6.95 -10.74 8.42
C ILE A 162 5.43 -10.98 8.47
N GLU A 163 5.04 -12.16 8.97
CA GLU A 163 3.61 -12.50 9.10
C GLU A 163 2.88 -11.62 10.13
N GLY A 164 3.49 -11.38 11.29
CA GLY A 164 2.78 -10.82 12.44
C GLY A 164 1.91 -11.88 13.15
N PRO A 165 0.97 -11.46 14.03
CA PRO A 165 0.76 -10.10 14.50
C PRO A 165 1.81 -9.65 15.53
N ARG A 166 2.62 -10.57 16.05
CA ARG A 166 3.72 -10.23 16.96
C ARG A 166 4.86 -9.53 16.22
N PHE A 167 5.58 -8.68 16.92
CA PHE A 167 6.89 -8.20 16.47
C PHE A 167 7.94 -9.32 16.49
N SER A 168 9.07 -9.06 15.82
CA SER A 168 10.24 -9.95 15.82
C SER A 168 10.86 -10.06 17.21
N THR A 169 11.46 -11.21 17.50
CA THR A 169 12.36 -11.38 18.65
C THR A 169 13.69 -10.67 18.38
N ARG A 170 14.54 -10.51 19.40
CA ARG A 170 15.86 -9.86 19.25
C ARG A 170 16.84 -10.63 18.36
N GLY A 171 16.75 -11.96 18.37
CA GLY A 171 17.66 -12.87 17.66
C GLY A 171 17.28 -13.11 16.21
#